data_AF-A0A8J5IMK7-F1
#
_entry.id   AF-A0A8J5IMK7-F1
#
_cell.length_a   1.000
_cell.length_b   1.000
_cell.length_c   1.000
_cell.angle_alpha   90.00
_cell.angle_beta   90.00
_cell.angle_gamma   90.00
#
_symmetry.space_group_name_H-M   'P 1'
#
loop_
_entity.id
_entity.type
_entity.pdbx_description
1 polymer ?
#
loop_
_entity_poly.entity_id
_entity_poly.type
_entity_poly.pdbx_seq_one_letter_code
_entity_poly.pdbx_strand_id
1 'polypeptide(L)'
;EAKYGECNIHLDGASYHKRQTYRDPTKSDTRKEIITYCEIMVGEDIDFNMVKEEVVKIIDAHQPNPSYRVVELAVEHGHLVHYTPPYHPSLQPIERNWAQVK
;
A
#
# COMPACT_ATOMS: atom_id res chain seq x y z
N GLU A 1 24.24 1.58 -18.35
CA GLU A 1 23.20 2.59 -18.09
C GLU A 1 21.83 1.99 -18.32
N ALA A 2 20.84 2.36 -17.51
CA ALA A 2 19.45 2.00 -17.78
C ALA A 2 19.03 2.66 -19.11
N LYS A 3 18.48 1.87 -20.04
CA LYS A 3 18.13 2.33 -21.39
C LYS A 3 17.02 3.39 -21.40
N TYR A 4 16.28 3.50 -20.30
CA TYR A 4 15.15 4.39 -20.10
C TYR A 4 15.27 5.04 -18.71
N GLY A 5 14.87 6.31 -18.59
CA GLY A 5 14.93 7.08 -17.34
C GLY A 5 13.76 6.82 -16.39
N GLU A 6 13.66 7.67 -15.38
CA GLU A 6 12.59 7.65 -14.38
C GLU A 6 11.21 7.95 -15.00
N CYS A 7 10.15 7.42 -14.41
CA CYS A 7 8.78 7.56 -14.91
C CYS A 7 7.78 7.77 -13.77
N ASN A 8 6.75 8.57 -14.05
CA ASN A 8 5.57 8.71 -13.20
C ASN A 8 4.45 7.82 -13.75
N ILE A 9 4.05 6.83 -12.96
CA ILE A 9 3.04 5.82 -13.31
C ILE A 9 1.73 6.21 -12.65
N HIS A 10 0.68 6.38 -13.45
CA HIS A 10 -0.67 6.68 -12.95
C HIS A 10 -1.52 5.42 -13.01
N LEU A 11 -2.03 4.97 -11.85
CA LEU A 11 -2.91 3.81 -11.73
C LEU A 11 -4.29 4.25 -11.26
N ASP A 12 -5.32 3.56 -11.74
CA ASP A 12 -6.67 3.76 -11.21
C ASP A 12 -6.84 3.08 -9.84
N GLY A 13 -8.01 3.26 -9.23
CA GLY A 13 -8.32 2.71 -7.92
C GLY A 13 -8.63 1.20 -7.89
N ALA A 14 -8.49 0.46 -8.99
CA ALA A 14 -8.93 -0.93 -9.09
C ALA A 14 -8.15 -1.85 -8.14
N SER A 15 -8.84 -2.86 -7.61
CA SER A 15 -8.31 -3.74 -6.56
C SER A 15 -7.05 -4.49 -6.97
N TYR A 16 -6.94 -4.89 -8.24
CA TYR A 16 -5.76 -5.60 -8.76
C TYR A 16 -4.50 -4.73 -8.84
N HIS A 17 -4.62 -3.39 -8.83
CA HIS A 17 -3.49 -2.48 -8.68
C HIS A 17 -3.09 -2.23 -7.21
N LYS A 18 -3.88 -2.71 -6.25
CA LYS A 18 -3.73 -2.43 -4.81
C LYS A 18 -3.42 -3.69 -4.01
N ARG A 19 -2.57 -4.57 -4.55
CA ARG A 19 -2.09 -5.74 -3.82
C ARG A 19 -1.17 -5.30 -2.68
N GLN A 20 -1.65 -5.45 -1.45
CA GLN A 20 -0.86 -5.17 -0.24
C GLN A 20 0.38 -6.08 -0.18
N THR A 21 1.54 -5.50 0.14
CA THR A 21 2.75 -6.27 0.47
C THR A 21 2.61 -6.89 1.85
N TYR A 22 2.12 -6.11 2.81
CA TYR A 22 1.83 -6.54 4.17
C TYR A 22 0.33 -6.49 4.37
N ARG A 23 -0.30 -7.66 4.49
CA ARG A 23 -1.74 -7.78 4.78
C ARG A 23 -2.00 -7.31 6.21
N ASP A 24 -3.10 -6.58 6.39
CA ASP A 24 -3.55 -6.17 7.73
C ASP A 24 -3.82 -7.38 8.62
N PRO A 25 -3.40 -7.34 9.91
CA PRO A 25 -3.55 -8.49 10.78
C PRO A 25 -5.01 -8.77 11.12
N THR A 26 -5.31 -10.05 11.34
CA THR A 26 -6.64 -10.54 11.71
C THR A 26 -6.62 -11.25 13.07
N LYS A 27 -7.80 -11.43 13.65
CA LYS A 27 -7.96 -12.15 14.93
C LYS A 27 -7.45 -13.60 14.91
N SER A 28 -7.26 -14.19 13.73
CA SER A 28 -6.66 -15.50 13.54
C SER A 28 -5.13 -15.53 13.62
N ASP A 29 -4.47 -14.38 13.43
CA ASP A 29 -3.02 -14.35 13.30
C ASP A 29 -2.32 -14.65 14.62
N THR A 30 -1.14 -15.25 14.53
CA THR A 30 -0.31 -15.49 15.70
C THR A 30 0.19 -14.16 16.28
N ARG A 31 0.55 -14.18 17.57
CA ARG A 31 1.18 -13.03 18.23
C ARG A 31 2.42 -12.56 17.47
N LYS A 32 3.23 -13.51 16.97
CA LYS A 32 4.44 -13.21 16.21
C LYS A 32 4.13 -12.43 14.93
N GLU A 33 3.13 -12.87 14.16
CA GLU A 33 2.74 -12.19 12.92
C GLU A 33 2.27 -10.75 13.15
N ILE A 34 1.51 -10.50 14.23
CA ILE A 34 1.04 -9.16 14.57
C ILE A 34 2.19 -8.25 15.02
N ILE A 35 3.11 -8.77 15.83
CA ILE A 35 4.31 -8.03 16.25
C ILE A 35 5.13 -7.66 15.03
N THR A 36 5.41 -8.62 14.15
CA THR A 36 6.16 -8.38 12.92
C THR A 36 5.46 -7.36 12.01
N TYR A 37 4.13 -7.40 11.88
CA TYR A 37 3.41 -6.37 11.13
C TYR A 37 3.59 -4.99 11.77
N CYS A 38 3.43 -4.87 13.10
CA CYS A 38 3.56 -3.61 13.82
C CYS A 38 4.98 -3.04 13.73
N GLU A 39 6.01 -3.88 13.87
CA GLU A 39 7.42 -3.47 13.71
C GLU A 39 7.69 -2.90 12.31
N ILE A 40 7.15 -3.54 11.27
CA ILE A 40 7.37 -3.12 9.87
C ILE A 40 6.55 -1.89 9.51
N MET A 41 5.27 -1.85 9.90
CA MET A 41 4.30 -0.85 9.41
C MET A 41 4.15 0.37 10.31
N VAL A 42 4.44 0.22 11.61
CA VAL A 42 4.30 1.28 12.60
C VAL A 42 5.67 1.76 13.09
N GLY A 43 6.63 0.85 13.30
CA GLY A 43 8.00 1.19 13.72
C GLY A 43 8.13 1.59 15.19
N GLU A 44 7.13 1.28 16.01
CA GLU A 44 7.13 1.51 17.47
C GLU A 44 7.76 0.32 18.22
N ASP A 45 8.45 0.61 19.33
CA ASP A 45 9.02 -0.41 20.20
C ASP A 45 7.91 -1.16 20.94
N ILE A 46 7.70 -2.43 20.57
CA ILE A 46 6.71 -3.28 21.23
C ILE A 46 7.31 -3.90 22.47
N ASP A 47 6.67 -3.68 23.63
CA ASP A 47 7.03 -4.39 24.86
C ASP A 47 6.73 -5.90 24.71
N PHE A 48 7.74 -6.72 24.96
CA PHE A 48 7.65 -8.18 24.91
C PHE A 48 6.58 -8.78 25.82
N ASN A 49 6.10 -8.05 26.83
CA ASN A 49 5.04 -8.48 27.72
C ASN A 49 3.62 -8.20 27.19
N MET A 50 3.48 -7.39 26.12
CA MET A 50 2.17 -7.02 25.61
C MET A 50 1.40 -8.22 25.06
N VAL A 51 0.10 -8.25 25.38
CA VAL A 51 -0.82 -9.21 24.78
C VAL A 51 -1.23 -8.79 23.37
N LYS A 52 -1.76 -9.74 22.60
CA LYS A 52 -2.12 -9.56 21.19
C LYS A 52 -3.02 -8.34 20.98
N GLU A 53 -4.01 -8.17 21.86
CA GLU A 53 -5.02 -7.12 21.80
C GLU A 53 -4.41 -5.73 22.01
N GLU A 54 -3.35 -5.61 22.81
CA GLU A 54 -2.66 -4.34 23.05
C GLU A 54 -1.86 -3.91 21.83
N VAL A 55 -1.18 -4.85 21.17
CA VAL A 55 -0.43 -4.56 19.94
C VAL A 55 -1.38 -4.16 18.81
N VAL A 56 -2.55 -4.82 18.68
CA VAL A 56 -3.56 -4.43 17.69
C VAL A 56 -4.07 -3.01 17.93
N LYS A 57 -4.28 -2.60 19.20
CA LYS A 57 -4.67 -1.20 19.50
C LYS A 57 -3.62 -0.19 19.06
N ILE A 58 -2.33 -0.52 19.16
CA ILE A 58 -1.25 0.35 18.66
C ILE A 58 -1.35 0.49 17.14
N ILE A 59 -1.51 -0.63 16.42
CA ILE A 59 -1.69 -0.63 14.97
C ILE A 59 -2.89 0.24 14.56
N ASP A 60 -4.04 0.02 15.20
CA ASP A 60 -5.28 0.74 14.91
C ASP A 60 -5.15 2.25 15.20
N ALA A 61 -4.42 2.63 16.24
CA ALA A 61 -4.18 4.03 16.59
C ALA A 61 -3.29 4.75 15.56
N HIS A 62 -2.34 4.04 14.95
CA HIS A 62 -1.43 4.62 13.96
C HIS A 62 -2.03 4.69 12.55
N GLN A 63 -3.03 3.86 12.25
CA GLN A 63 -3.67 3.79 10.92
C GLN A 63 -2.63 3.76 9.79
N PRO A 64 -1.69 2.79 9.80
CA PRO A 64 -0.62 2.75 8.82
C PRO A 64 -1.20 2.70 7.40
N ASN A 65 -0.62 3.51 6.51
CA ASN A 65 -1.02 3.47 5.11
C ASN A 65 -0.64 2.11 4.50
N PRO A 66 -1.50 1.51 3.66
CA PRO A 66 -1.20 0.24 3.04
C PRO A 66 0.01 0.37 2.11
N SER A 67 0.99 -0.53 2.27
CA SER A 67 2.07 -0.68 1.28
C SER A 67 1.61 -1.58 0.13
N TYR A 68 1.76 -1.13 -1.11
CA TYR A 68 1.40 -1.91 -2.30
C TYR A 68 2.64 -2.38 -3.05
N ARG A 69 2.63 -3.67 -3.46
CA ARG A 69 3.78 -4.30 -4.11
C ARG A 69 4.25 -3.58 -5.38
N VAL A 70 3.31 -3.01 -6.13
CA VAL A 70 3.62 -2.25 -7.36
C VAL A 70 4.36 -0.95 -7.05
N VAL A 71 4.06 -0.31 -5.92
CA VAL A 71 4.70 0.93 -5.49
C VAL A 71 6.12 0.64 -5.05
N GLU A 72 6.34 -0.39 -4.22
CA GLU A 72 7.67 -0.83 -3.80
C GLU A 72 8.56 -1.13 -5.01
N LEU A 73 8.07 -1.96 -5.94
CA LEU A 73 8.83 -2.34 -7.13
C LEU A 73 9.16 -1.14 -8.04
N ALA A 74 8.23 -0.19 -8.18
CA ALA A 74 8.45 1.03 -8.94
C ALA A 74 9.55 1.88 -8.30
N VAL A 75 9.48 2.10 -6.98
CA VAL A 75 10.47 2.88 -6.23
C VAL A 75 11.85 2.24 -6.29
N GLU A 76 11.95 0.91 -6.19
CA GLU A 76 13.21 0.15 -6.36
C GLU A 76 13.90 0.44 -7.70
N HIS A 77 13.14 0.80 -8.74
CA HIS A 77 13.64 1.12 -10.07
C HIS A 77 13.68 2.63 -10.38
N GLY A 78 13.51 3.49 -9.37
CA GLY A 78 13.52 4.95 -9.55
C GLY A 78 12.25 5.48 -10.22
N HIS A 79 11.11 4.84 -10.01
CA HIS A 79 9.82 5.28 -10.54
C HIS A 79 8.85 5.65 -9.40
N LEU A 80 7.89 6.51 -9.71
CA LEU A 80 6.85 6.93 -8.78
C LEU A 80 5.48 6.45 -9.26
N VAL A 81 4.62 6.06 -8.32
CA VAL A 81 3.25 5.62 -8.59
C VAL A 81 2.26 6.58 -7.95
N HIS A 82 1.25 7.00 -8.72
CA HIS A 82 0.15 7.84 -8.26
C HIS A 82 -1.17 7.14 -8.51
N TYR A 83 -1.99 7.01 -7.47
CA TYR A 83 -3.36 6.54 -7.60
C TYR A 83 -4.30 7.70 -7.85
N THR A 84 -5.28 7.51 -8.74
CA THR A 84 -6.34 8.50 -8.93
C THR A 84 -7.26 8.55 -7.70
N PRO A 85 -7.83 9.74 -7.38
CA PRO A 85 -8.84 9.85 -6.34
C PRO A 85 -10.04 8.92 -6.62
N PRO A 86 -10.62 8.29 -5.60
CA PRO A 86 -11.80 7.43 -5.77
C PRO A 86 -13.01 8.21 -6.32
N TYR A 87 -13.83 7.53 -7.13
CA TYR A 87 -15.13 8.02 -7.67
C TYR A 87 -15.10 9.24 -8.58
N HIS A 88 -13.97 9.55 -9.21
CA HIS A 88 -13.89 10.48 -10.33
C HIS A 88 -13.39 9.80 -11.62
N PRO A 89 -14.19 8.92 -12.25
CA PRO A 89 -13.85 8.27 -13.53
C PRO A 89 -13.45 9.30 -14.60
N SER A 90 -14.16 10.42 -14.65
CA SER A 90 -13.90 11.55 -15.56
C SER A 90 -12.53 12.23 -15.41
N LEU A 91 -11.82 11.98 -14.30
CA LEU A 91 -10.46 12.44 -14.06
C LEU A 91 -9.39 11.40 -14.43
N GLN A 92 -9.79 10.19 -14.85
CA GLN A 92 -8.84 9.17 -15.31
C GLN A 92 -8.41 9.46 -16.76
N PRO A 93 -7.11 9.65 -17.03
CA PRO A 93 -6.64 9.94 -18.38
C PRO A 93 -7.01 8.85 -19.41
N ILE A 94 -7.06 7.59 -18.98
CA ILE A 94 -7.40 6.46 -19.85
C ILE A 94 -8.86 6.50 -20.32
N GLU A 95 -9.80 6.87 -19.44
CA GLU A 95 -11.21 6.99 -19.81
C GLU A 95 -11.44 8.11 -20.81
N ARG A 96 -10.74 9.24 -20.64
CA ARG A 96 -10.76 10.34 -21.61
C ARG A 96 -10.24 9.91 -22.97
N ASN A 97 -9.13 9.18 -23.01
CA ASN A 97 -8.58 8.66 -24.27
C ASN A 97 -9.53 7.64 -24.92
N TRP A 98 -10.11 6.71 -24.16
CA TRP A 98 -11.07 5.75 -24.70
C TRP A 98 -12.35 6.39 -25.23
N ALA A 99 -12.83 7.47 -24.61
CA ALA A 99 -13.98 8.22 -25.10
C ALA A 99 -13.74 8.89 -26.47
N GLN A 100 -12.48 9.15 -26.84
CA GLN A 100 -12.11 9.72 -28.14
C GLN A 100 -11.92 8.67 -29.25
N VAL A 101 -11.80 7.39 -28.89
CA VAL A 101 -11.54 6.28 -29.83
C VAL A 101 -12.85 5.57 -30.25
N LYS A 102 -13.98 5.91 -29.63
CA LYS A 102 -15.33 5.50 -30.05
C LYS A 102 -15.92 6.50 -31.03
#